data_AF-A0A367XTU3-F1
#
_entry.id   AF-A0A367XTU3-F1
#
_cell.length_a   1.000
_cell.length_b   1.000
_cell.length_c   1.000
_cell.angle_alpha   90.00
_cell.angle_beta   90.00
_cell.angle_gamma   90.00
#
_symmetry.space_group_name_H-M   'P 1'
#
loop_
_entity.id
_entity.type
_entity.pdbx_description
1 polymer ?
#
loop_
_entity_poly.entity_id
_entity_poly.type
_entity_poly.pdbx_seq_one_letter_code
_entity_poly.pdbx_strand_id
1 'polypeptide(L)'
;MYHALSRATDASILTSDKSSDPLIKGLDLYSSNLNKIANARLGQDQLIKSKFNKPLTTTLRSLISQSNNIQKKVEDKRIDYDLARSNLANCNNPQKEPKLRVDMESAEDEFANTVEDAINVMQNVLENAKPLEEFLELIKAQLAYHKLAAELLDGMVKDFEELIDEQHKLSSSAVNSGRESGDFDI
;
A
#
# COMPACT_ATOMS: atom_id res chain seq x y z
N MET A 1 8.84 12.30 -8.30
CA MET A 1 10.27 12.65 -8.42
C MET A 1 10.88 12.06 -9.69
N TYR A 2 10.91 10.73 -9.88
CA TYR A 2 11.53 10.10 -11.07
C TYR A 2 10.94 10.55 -12.42
N HIS A 3 9.62 10.68 -12.56
CA HIS A 3 9.02 11.25 -13.78
C HIS A 3 9.44 12.69 -14.08
N ALA A 4 9.64 13.51 -13.04
CA ALA A 4 10.07 14.90 -13.23
C ALA A 4 11.53 14.96 -13.67
N LEU A 5 12.38 14.10 -13.10
CA LEU A 5 13.78 13.97 -13.49
C LEU A 5 13.91 13.47 -14.93
N SER A 6 13.17 12.42 -15.30
CA SER A 6 13.17 11.93 -16.69
C SER A 6 12.79 13.02 -17.69
N ARG A 7 11.72 13.79 -17.43
CA ARG A 7 11.33 14.91 -18.31
C ARG A 7 12.41 15.99 -18.41
N ALA A 8 13.13 16.26 -17.33
CA ALA A 8 14.19 17.25 -17.32
C ALA A 8 15.45 16.80 -18.08
N THR A 9 15.65 15.48 -18.21
CA THR A 9 16.80 14.88 -18.89
C THR A 9 16.47 14.35 -20.28
N ASP A 10 15.29 14.67 -20.84
CA ASP A 10 14.91 14.28 -22.19
C ASP A 10 15.74 15.03 -23.22
N ALA A 11 16.53 14.33 -24.03
CA ALA A 11 17.47 14.95 -24.95
C ALA A 11 16.78 15.61 -26.16
N SER A 12 15.48 15.35 -26.36
CA SER A 12 14.61 16.03 -27.33
C SER A 12 14.60 17.56 -27.16
N ILE A 13 14.97 18.05 -25.97
CA ILE A 13 15.03 19.48 -25.64
C ILE A 13 16.32 20.13 -26.18
N LEU A 14 17.39 19.35 -26.41
CA LEU A 14 18.72 19.90 -26.64
C LEU A 14 18.96 20.29 -28.12
N THR A 15 18.55 19.51 -29.13
CA THR A 15 18.60 19.87 -30.57
C THR A 15 17.79 18.90 -31.46
N SER A 16 17.34 19.33 -32.65
CA SER A 16 16.69 18.48 -33.68
C SER A 16 17.67 17.70 -34.57
N ASP A 17 18.97 17.95 -34.42
CA ASP A 17 20.03 17.39 -35.24
C ASP A 17 21.17 16.97 -34.29
N LYS A 18 21.88 15.88 -34.61
CA LYS A 18 22.96 15.18 -33.86
C LYS A 18 22.58 13.91 -33.09
N SER A 19 22.47 12.83 -33.84
CA SER A 19 22.46 11.43 -33.38
C SER A 19 23.84 10.89 -32.93
N SER A 20 24.88 11.74 -32.81
CA SER A 20 26.27 11.31 -32.56
C SER A 20 26.90 11.80 -31.25
N ASP A 21 26.28 12.71 -30.50
CA ASP A 21 26.85 13.24 -29.26
C ASP A 21 26.68 12.24 -28.09
N PRO A 22 27.77 11.78 -27.44
CA PRO A 22 27.71 10.90 -26.27
C PRO A 22 26.85 11.45 -25.13
N LEU A 23 26.77 12.78 -24.96
CA LEU A 23 25.96 13.41 -23.93
C LEU A 23 24.45 13.26 -24.21
N ILE A 24 24.04 13.44 -25.47
CA ILE A 24 22.64 13.26 -25.90
C ILE A 24 22.21 11.80 -25.65
N LYS A 25 23.07 10.85 -26.04
CA LYS A 25 22.84 9.41 -25.79
C LYS A 25 22.71 9.09 -24.30
N GLY A 26 23.60 9.64 -23.47
CA GLY A 26 23.55 9.44 -22.02
C GLY A 26 22.28 10.01 -21.38
N LEU A 27 21.85 11.20 -21.80
CA LEU A 27 20.62 11.84 -21.33
C LEU A 27 19.37 11.03 -21.72
N ASP A 28 19.28 10.54 -22.95
CA ASP A 28 18.17 9.70 -23.41
C ASP A 28 18.10 8.37 -22.66
N LEU A 29 19.24 7.71 -22.48
CA LEU A 29 19.35 6.48 -21.71
C LEU A 29 18.90 6.69 -20.25
N TYR A 30 19.40 7.75 -19.62
CA TYR A 30 19.05 8.11 -18.24
C TYR A 30 17.55 8.39 -18.11
N SER A 31 17.01 9.22 -19.00
CA SER A 31 15.59 9.57 -19.04
C SER A 31 14.70 8.33 -19.20
N SER A 32 15.01 7.47 -20.17
CA SER A 32 14.25 6.25 -20.47
C SER A 32 14.19 5.31 -19.27
N ASN A 33 15.32 5.04 -18.63
CA ASN A 33 15.38 4.15 -17.48
C ASN A 33 14.73 4.77 -16.23
N LEU A 34 14.86 6.09 -16.01
CA LEU A 34 14.12 6.77 -14.94
C LEU A 34 12.60 6.69 -15.16
N ASN A 35 12.13 6.79 -16.40
CA ASN A 35 10.71 6.58 -16.72
C ASN A 35 10.25 5.17 -16.39
N LYS A 36 11.05 4.14 -16.68
CA LYS A 36 10.75 2.74 -16.31
C LYS A 36 10.63 2.58 -14.79
N ILE A 37 11.59 3.13 -14.02
CA ILE A 37 11.55 3.11 -12.54
C ILE A 37 10.32 3.86 -12.02
N ALA A 38 9.97 4.98 -12.63
CA ALA A 38 8.80 5.75 -12.26
C ALA A 38 7.48 4.98 -12.50
N ASN A 39 7.36 4.33 -13.65
CA ASN A 39 6.22 3.45 -13.97
C ASN A 39 6.13 2.26 -13.01
N ALA A 40 7.27 1.65 -12.67
CA ALA A 40 7.32 0.59 -11.67
C ALA A 40 6.82 1.07 -10.29
N ARG A 41 7.11 2.32 -9.91
CA ARG A 41 6.61 2.90 -8.67
C ARG A 41 5.09 3.09 -8.70
N LEU A 42 4.53 3.55 -9.83
CA LEU A 42 3.08 3.62 -10.00
C LEU A 42 2.42 2.24 -9.88
N GLY A 43 3.04 1.21 -10.46
CA GLY A 43 2.60 -0.18 -10.34
C GLY A 43 2.63 -0.67 -8.89
N GLN A 44 3.71 -0.39 -8.16
CA GLN A 44 3.80 -0.67 -6.72
C GLN A 44 2.66 0.00 -5.95
N ASP A 45 2.44 1.29 -6.15
CA ASP A 45 1.40 2.04 -5.45
C ASP A 45 -0.01 1.48 -5.74
N GLN A 46 -0.26 1.03 -6.98
CA GLN A 46 -1.51 0.38 -7.35
C GLN A 46 -1.69 -0.97 -6.63
N LEU A 47 -0.63 -1.78 -6.54
CA LEU A 47 -0.64 -3.04 -5.78
C LEU A 47 -0.90 -2.77 -4.29
N ILE A 48 -0.20 -1.81 -3.68
CA ILE A 48 -0.40 -1.43 -2.28
C ILE A 48 -1.84 -0.99 -2.03
N LYS A 49 -2.40 -0.14 -2.91
CA LYS A 49 -3.80 0.31 -2.76
C LYS A 49 -4.79 -0.85 -2.85
N SER A 50 -4.61 -1.74 -3.82
CA SER A 50 -5.59 -2.78 -4.15
C SER A 50 -5.47 -4.04 -3.30
N LYS A 51 -4.25 -4.41 -2.88
CA LYS A 51 -3.95 -5.66 -2.17
C LYS A 51 -3.67 -5.49 -0.68
N PHE A 52 -3.26 -4.30 -0.24
CA PHE A 52 -2.99 -4.02 1.18
C PHE A 52 -4.02 -3.06 1.77
N ASN A 53 -4.05 -1.81 1.32
CA ASN A 53 -4.86 -0.75 1.96
C ASN A 53 -6.36 -1.07 1.94
N LYS A 54 -6.90 -1.40 0.75
CA LYS A 54 -8.34 -1.65 0.59
C LYS A 54 -8.79 -2.89 1.37
N PRO A 55 -8.17 -4.08 1.22
CA PRO A 55 -8.58 -5.27 1.98
C PRO A 55 -8.46 -5.06 3.49
N LEU A 56 -7.31 -4.59 3.97
CA LEU A 56 -7.08 -4.38 5.40
C LEU A 56 -8.11 -3.43 6.01
N THR A 57 -8.37 -2.30 5.34
CA THR A 57 -9.33 -1.31 5.81
C THR A 57 -10.76 -1.84 5.78
N THR A 58 -11.16 -2.51 4.70
CA THR A 58 -12.53 -3.05 4.56
C THR A 58 -12.80 -4.15 5.58
N THR A 59 -11.89 -5.11 5.72
CA THR A 59 -12.04 -6.23 6.67
C THR A 59 -12.06 -5.72 8.10
N LEU A 60 -11.07 -4.92 8.52
CA LEU A 60 -11.01 -4.42 9.89
C LEU A 60 -12.19 -3.51 10.24
N ARG A 61 -12.62 -2.60 9.33
CA ARG A 61 -13.78 -1.75 9.61
C ARG A 61 -15.07 -2.57 9.75
N SER A 62 -15.25 -3.59 8.92
CA SER A 62 -16.42 -4.47 9.01
C SER A 62 -16.44 -5.23 10.33
N LEU A 63 -15.32 -5.87 10.70
CA LEU A 63 -15.19 -6.67 11.92
C LEU A 63 -15.32 -5.80 13.19
N ILE A 64 -14.68 -4.63 13.22
CA ILE A 64 -14.79 -3.69 14.34
C ILE A 64 -16.23 -3.15 14.47
N SER A 65 -16.89 -2.84 13.34
CA SER A 65 -18.28 -2.39 13.36
C SER A 65 -19.22 -3.47 13.92
N GLN A 66 -19.10 -4.70 13.43
CA GLN A 66 -19.86 -5.84 13.96
C GLN A 66 -19.61 -6.05 15.45
N SER A 67 -18.35 -5.96 15.88
CA SER A 67 -17.96 -6.08 17.28
C SER A 67 -18.57 -5.00 18.17
N ASN A 68 -18.48 -3.73 17.76
CA ASN A 68 -19.05 -2.62 18.52
C ASN A 68 -20.58 -2.70 18.61
N ASN A 69 -21.24 -3.09 17.51
CA ASN A 69 -22.70 -3.20 17.49
C ASN A 69 -23.20 -4.30 18.43
N ILE A 70 -22.55 -5.47 18.43
CA ILE A 70 -22.98 -6.57 19.29
C ILE A 70 -22.68 -6.30 20.76
N GLN A 71 -21.53 -5.67 21.09
CA GLN A 71 -21.23 -5.23 22.45
C GLN A 71 -22.26 -4.24 22.98
N LYS A 72 -22.67 -3.27 22.15
CA LYS A 72 -23.74 -2.34 22.51
C LYS A 72 -25.07 -3.06 22.74
N LYS A 73 -25.43 -4.00 21.86
CA LYS A 73 -26.66 -4.78 21.98
C LYS A 73 -26.68 -5.61 23.28
N VAL A 74 -25.55 -6.21 23.67
CA VAL A 74 -25.41 -6.94 24.94
C VAL A 74 -25.65 -5.99 26.12
N GLU A 75 -25.06 -4.80 26.12
CA GLU A 75 -25.24 -3.82 27.20
C GLU A 75 -26.70 -3.34 27.28
N ASP A 76 -27.33 -3.05 26.14
CA ASP A 76 -28.74 -2.66 26.08
C ASP A 76 -29.64 -3.77 26.69
N LYS A 77 -29.41 -5.03 26.32
CA LYS A 77 -30.17 -6.18 26.85
C LYS A 77 -29.88 -6.49 28.31
N ARG A 78 -28.67 -6.25 28.77
CA ARG A 78 -28.31 -6.35 30.19
C ARG A 78 -29.09 -5.32 31.01
N ILE A 79 -29.17 -4.07 30.53
CA ILE A 79 -29.93 -3.01 31.20
C ILE A 79 -31.41 -3.37 31.27
N ASP A 80 -31.99 -3.91 30.19
CA ASP A 80 -33.39 -4.37 30.16
C ASP A 80 -33.64 -5.47 31.22
N TYR A 81 -32.76 -6.46 31.30
CA TYR A 81 -32.83 -7.52 32.31
C TYR A 81 -32.70 -6.98 33.74
N ASP A 82 -31.70 -6.13 34.00
CA ASP A 82 -31.47 -5.51 35.31
C ASP A 82 -32.68 -4.66 35.74
N LEU A 83 -33.32 -3.95 34.80
CA LEU A 83 -34.54 -3.19 35.03
C LEU A 83 -35.72 -4.11 35.37
N ALA A 84 -35.95 -5.16 34.59
CA ALA A 84 -37.04 -6.13 34.83
C ALA A 84 -36.87 -6.83 36.19
N ARG A 85 -35.63 -7.22 36.53
CA ARG A 85 -35.26 -7.80 37.82
C ARG A 85 -35.51 -6.83 38.98
N SER A 86 -35.13 -5.56 38.82
CA SER A 86 -35.40 -4.51 39.83
C SER A 86 -36.91 -4.27 40.02
N ASN A 87 -37.68 -4.24 38.93
CA ASN A 87 -39.14 -4.06 39.00
C ASN A 87 -39.83 -5.22 39.73
N LEU A 88 -39.40 -6.47 39.49
CA LEU A 88 -39.92 -7.63 40.20
C LEU A 88 -39.55 -7.58 41.70
N ALA A 89 -38.29 -7.25 42.02
CA ALA A 89 -37.82 -7.16 43.40
C ALA A 89 -38.55 -6.08 44.22
N ASN A 90 -38.96 -4.98 43.59
CA ASN A 90 -39.68 -3.88 44.23
C ASN A 90 -41.22 -4.02 44.14
N CYS A 91 -41.73 -5.16 43.64
CA CYS A 91 -43.17 -5.37 43.48
C CYS A 91 -43.85 -5.63 44.83
N ASN A 92 -44.67 -4.69 45.29
CA ASN A 92 -45.49 -4.85 46.50
C ASN A 92 -46.93 -5.31 46.20
N ASN A 93 -47.29 -5.53 44.92
CA ASN A 93 -48.65 -5.90 44.51
C ASN A 93 -48.70 -7.36 44.00
N PRO A 94 -49.30 -8.30 44.75
CA PRO A 94 -49.35 -9.72 44.39
C PRO A 94 -50.05 -10.02 43.06
N GLN A 95 -50.96 -9.14 42.60
CA GLN A 95 -51.67 -9.34 41.33
C GLN A 95 -50.79 -9.00 40.10
N LYS A 96 -49.76 -8.17 40.28
CA LYS A 96 -48.83 -7.76 39.20
C LYS A 96 -47.57 -8.63 39.16
N GLU A 97 -47.23 -9.29 40.27
CA GLU A 97 -46.04 -10.13 40.40
C GLU A 97 -45.93 -11.21 39.30
N PRO A 98 -46.98 -11.97 38.93
CA PRO A 98 -46.85 -13.03 37.93
C PRO A 98 -46.44 -12.48 36.56
N LYS A 99 -46.97 -11.30 36.18
CA LYS A 99 -46.61 -10.66 34.92
C LYS A 99 -45.16 -10.19 34.92
N LEU A 100 -44.73 -9.51 36.00
CA LEU A 100 -43.35 -9.03 36.12
C LEU A 100 -42.33 -10.18 36.15
N ARG A 101 -42.72 -11.35 36.65
CA ARG A 101 -41.89 -12.55 36.61
C ARG A 101 -41.69 -13.04 35.18
N VAL A 102 -42.76 -13.12 34.39
CA VAL A 102 -42.67 -13.47 32.97
C VAL A 102 -41.85 -12.44 32.18
N ASP A 103 -42.04 -11.15 32.45
CA ASP A 103 -41.28 -10.08 31.79
C ASP A 103 -39.77 -10.19 32.13
N MET A 104 -39.41 -10.55 33.37
CA MET A 104 -38.03 -10.79 33.79
C MET A 104 -37.44 -12.05 33.12
N GLU A 105 -38.17 -13.17 33.10
CA GLU A 105 -37.73 -14.42 32.46
C GLU A 105 -37.48 -14.20 30.96
N SER A 106 -38.39 -13.48 30.29
CA SER A 106 -38.23 -13.13 28.88
C SER A 106 -37.00 -12.24 28.63
N ALA A 107 -36.73 -11.26 29.50
CA ALA A 107 -35.55 -10.40 29.38
C ALA A 107 -34.25 -11.16 29.65
N GLU A 108 -34.27 -12.13 30.58
CA GLU A 108 -33.13 -13.01 30.87
C GLU A 108 -32.77 -13.87 29.65
N ASP A 109 -33.76 -14.50 29.03
CA ASP A 109 -33.58 -15.31 27.82
C ASP A 109 -33.03 -14.47 26.67
N GLU A 110 -33.55 -13.24 26.45
CA GLU A 110 -33.04 -12.33 25.43
C GLU A 110 -31.60 -11.89 25.69
N PHE A 111 -31.24 -11.62 26.95
CA PHE A 111 -29.88 -11.29 27.33
C PHE A 111 -28.93 -12.47 27.11
N ALA A 112 -29.30 -13.68 27.56
CA ALA A 112 -28.51 -14.89 27.39
C ALA A 112 -28.25 -15.20 25.90
N ASN A 113 -29.28 -15.15 25.08
CA ASN A 113 -29.17 -15.34 23.63
C ASN A 113 -28.26 -14.28 22.99
N THR A 114 -28.37 -13.02 23.40
CA THR A 114 -27.53 -11.93 22.87
C THR A 114 -26.06 -12.09 23.27
N VAL A 115 -25.78 -12.64 24.46
CA VAL A 115 -24.41 -12.97 24.89
C VAL A 115 -23.83 -14.11 24.04
N GLU A 116 -24.62 -15.13 23.73
CA GLU A 116 -24.18 -16.21 22.83
C GLU A 116 -23.88 -15.70 21.42
N ASP A 117 -24.76 -14.85 20.87
CA ASP A 117 -24.51 -14.12 19.61
C ASP A 117 -23.20 -13.31 19.67
N ALA A 118 -22.95 -12.63 20.79
CA ALA A 118 -21.73 -11.84 20.97
C ALA A 118 -20.46 -12.69 20.96
N ILE A 119 -20.49 -13.86 21.61
CA ILE A 119 -19.38 -14.81 21.58
C ILE A 119 -19.10 -15.25 20.14
N ASN A 120 -20.14 -15.61 19.39
CA ASN A 120 -20.01 -16.02 17.99
C ASN A 120 -19.41 -14.90 17.11
N VAL A 121 -19.87 -13.66 17.27
CA VAL A 121 -19.32 -12.50 16.53
C VAL A 121 -17.87 -12.23 16.93
N MET A 122 -17.53 -12.25 18.22
CA MET A 122 -16.15 -12.04 18.67
C MET A 122 -15.21 -13.13 18.13
N GLN A 123 -15.66 -14.38 18.09
CA GLN A 123 -14.88 -15.46 17.51
C GLN A 123 -14.67 -15.26 16.00
N ASN A 124 -15.70 -14.84 15.28
CA ASN A 124 -15.58 -14.47 13.87
C ASN A 124 -14.55 -13.37 13.63
N VAL A 125 -14.49 -12.35 14.50
CA VAL A 125 -13.49 -11.27 14.44
C VAL A 125 -12.06 -11.82 14.55
N LEU A 126 -11.82 -12.74 15.50
CA LEU A 126 -10.49 -13.34 15.68
C LEU A 126 -10.08 -14.22 14.50
N GLU A 127 -11.02 -14.98 13.93
CA GLU A 127 -10.74 -15.91 12.83
C GLU A 127 -10.50 -15.20 11.49
N ASN A 128 -11.15 -14.05 11.26
CA ASN A 128 -11.16 -13.37 9.95
C ASN A 128 -10.30 -12.11 9.86
N ALA A 129 -9.78 -11.56 10.97
CA ALA A 129 -8.99 -10.33 10.92
C ALA A 129 -7.67 -10.46 10.14
N LYS A 130 -7.10 -11.68 10.07
CA LYS A 130 -5.89 -12.14 9.34
C LYS A 130 -4.92 -11.08 8.74
N PRO A 131 -4.47 -10.07 9.51
CA PRO A 131 -3.78 -8.90 8.94
C PRO A 131 -2.43 -9.24 8.31
N LEU A 132 -1.83 -10.37 8.73
CA LEU A 132 -0.54 -10.83 8.25
C LEU A 132 -0.55 -11.19 6.76
N GLU A 133 -1.70 -11.63 6.22
CA GLU A 133 -1.84 -11.93 4.79
C GLU A 133 -1.75 -10.64 3.97
N GLU A 134 -2.41 -9.55 4.40
CA GLU A 134 -2.29 -8.26 3.74
C GLU A 134 -0.86 -7.68 3.87
N PHE A 135 -0.23 -7.79 5.04
CA PHE A 135 1.16 -7.36 5.22
C PHE A 135 2.13 -8.11 4.31
N LEU A 136 1.91 -9.40 4.08
CA LEU A 136 2.71 -10.18 3.13
C LEU A 136 2.59 -9.60 1.72
N GLU A 137 1.40 -9.19 1.28
CA GLU A 137 1.20 -8.56 -0.03
C GLU A 137 1.89 -7.19 -0.13
N LEU A 138 1.93 -6.41 0.96
CA LEU A 138 2.70 -5.17 1.03
C LEU A 138 4.20 -5.44 0.82
N ILE A 139 4.75 -6.42 1.55
CA ILE A 139 6.17 -6.78 1.46
C ILE A 139 6.52 -7.28 0.06
N LYS A 140 5.68 -8.12 -0.56
CA LYS A 140 5.86 -8.59 -1.94
C LYS A 140 5.88 -7.43 -2.93
N ALA A 141 4.94 -6.48 -2.81
CA ALA A 141 4.89 -5.31 -3.69
C ALA A 141 6.15 -4.43 -3.54
N GLN A 142 6.64 -4.24 -2.31
CA GLN A 142 7.90 -3.55 -2.05
C GLN A 142 9.10 -4.27 -2.65
N LEU A 143 9.21 -5.57 -2.43
CA LEU A 143 10.31 -6.39 -2.95
C LEU A 143 10.38 -6.34 -4.48
N ALA A 144 9.24 -6.48 -5.16
CA ALA A 144 9.17 -6.44 -6.61
C ALA A 144 9.68 -5.11 -7.19
N TYR A 145 9.25 -3.98 -6.61
CA TYR A 145 9.71 -2.66 -7.01
C TYR A 145 11.22 -2.49 -6.79
N HIS A 146 11.72 -2.81 -5.60
CA HIS A 146 13.13 -2.60 -5.27
C HIS A 146 14.06 -3.50 -6.10
N LYS A 147 13.66 -4.74 -6.41
CA LYS A 147 14.42 -5.61 -7.33
C LYS A 147 14.52 -5.02 -8.72
N LEU A 148 13.39 -4.60 -9.30
CA LEU A 148 13.36 -4.01 -10.64
C LEU A 148 14.15 -2.70 -10.71
N ALA A 149 14.01 -1.84 -9.70
CA ALA A 149 14.76 -0.59 -9.63
C ALA A 149 16.28 -0.84 -9.52
N ALA A 150 16.70 -1.81 -8.72
CA ALA A 150 18.11 -2.19 -8.61
C ALA A 150 18.68 -2.71 -9.93
N GLU A 151 17.93 -3.56 -10.65
CA GLU A 151 18.33 -4.09 -11.96
C GLU A 151 18.49 -2.97 -13.00
N LEU A 152 17.53 -2.04 -13.06
CA LEU A 152 17.58 -0.91 -14.01
C LEU A 152 18.73 0.06 -13.69
N LEU A 153 19.04 0.29 -12.41
CA LEU A 153 20.17 1.13 -12.02
C LEU A 153 21.51 0.44 -12.28
N ASP A 154 21.62 -0.86 -12.02
CA ASP A 154 22.84 -1.64 -12.34
C ASP A 154 23.14 -1.64 -13.84
N GLY A 155 22.11 -1.82 -14.68
CA GLY A 155 22.24 -1.70 -16.13
C GLY A 155 22.70 -0.30 -16.55
N MET A 156 22.07 0.74 -15.98
CA MET A 156 22.44 2.13 -16.26
C MET A 156 23.89 2.45 -15.90
N VAL A 157 24.42 1.92 -14.79
CA VAL A 157 25.84 2.12 -14.43
C VAL A 157 26.76 1.58 -15.52
N LYS A 158 26.53 0.34 -15.98
CA LYS A 158 27.32 -0.30 -17.05
C LYS A 158 27.26 0.49 -18.35
N ASP A 159 26.06 0.85 -18.78
CA ASP A 159 25.85 1.61 -20.01
C ASP A 159 26.55 3.00 -19.96
N PHE A 160 26.58 3.65 -18.78
CA PHE A 160 27.27 4.93 -18.60
C PHE A 160 28.80 4.77 -18.58
N GLU A 161 29.34 3.71 -17.98
CA GLU A 161 30.77 3.39 -18.04
C GLU A 161 31.23 3.20 -19.49
N GLU A 162 30.44 2.49 -20.30
CA GLU A 162 30.70 2.31 -21.74
C GLU A 162 30.67 3.64 -22.52
N LEU A 163 29.66 4.49 -22.27
CA LEU A 163 29.56 5.81 -22.90
C LEU A 163 30.73 6.73 -22.55
N ILE A 164 31.21 6.69 -21.31
CA ILE A 164 32.38 7.45 -20.86
C ILE A 164 33.63 6.98 -21.61
N ASP A 165 33.83 5.67 -21.73
CA ASP A 165 34.95 5.09 -22.48
C ASP A 165 34.91 5.46 -23.97
N GLU A 166 33.72 5.45 -24.60
CA GLU A 166 33.52 5.92 -25.98
C GLU A 166 33.87 7.41 -26.12
N GLN A 167 33.43 8.25 -25.20
CA GLN A 167 33.73 9.68 -25.19
C GLN A 167 35.24 9.94 -25.07
N HIS A 168 35.93 9.20 -24.19
CA HIS A 168 37.39 9.29 -24.06
C HIS A 168 38.08 8.90 -25.37
N LYS A 169 37.66 7.81 -26.03
CA LYS A 169 38.21 7.39 -27.33
C LYS A 169 38.01 8.45 -28.41
N LEU A 170 36.81 9.02 -28.52
CA LEU A 170 36.49 10.11 -29.45
C LEU A 170 37.34 11.37 -29.21
N SER A 171 37.60 11.70 -27.94
CA SER A 171 38.47 12.84 -27.60
C SER A 171 39.94 12.59 -27.98
N SER A 172 40.41 11.35 -27.83
CA SER A 172 41.79 10.97 -28.16
C SER A 172 42.06 10.94 -29.67
N SER A 173 41.09 10.50 -30.48
CA SER A 173 41.20 10.47 -31.94
C SER A 173 41.18 11.88 -32.54
N ALA A 174 40.38 12.80 -32.00
CA ALA A 174 40.37 14.20 -32.42
C ALA A 174 41.72 14.91 -32.17
N VAL A 175 42.42 14.58 -31.07
CA VAL A 175 43.74 15.12 -30.75
C VAL A 175 44.83 14.58 -31.69
N ASN A 176 44.74 13.31 -32.11
CA ASN A 176 45.68 12.74 -33.07
C ASN A 176 45.50 13.30 -34.49
N SER A 177 44.28 13.50 -34.96
CA SER A 177 44.02 14.12 -36.27
C SER A 177 44.48 15.59 -36.35
N GLY A 178 44.46 16.32 -35.24
CA GLY A 178 44.98 17.69 -35.17
C GLY A 178 46.52 17.78 -35.14
N ARG A 179 47.21 16.68 -34.81
CA ARG A 179 48.68 16.60 -34.83
C ARG A 179 49.24 16.24 -36.19
N GLU A 180 48.56 15.39 -36.97
CA GLU A 180 48.98 15.05 -38.34
C GLU A 180 48.79 16.20 -39.34
N SER A 181 47.88 17.15 -39.09
CA SER A 181 47.73 18.33 -39.97
C SER A 181 48.68 19.49 -39.62
N GLY A 182 49.55 19.32 -38.63
CA GLY A 182 50.48 20.34 -38.14
C GLY A 182 51.88 20.27 -38.75
N ASP A 183 52.16 19.27 -39.59
CA ASP A 183 53.44 19.14 -40.30
C ASP A 183 53.33 19.91 -41.63
N PHE A 184 53.50 21.23 -41.54
CA PHE A 184 53.70 22.09 -42.70
C PHE A 184 55.13 21.89 -43.19
N ASP A 185 55.26 21.31 -44.38
CA ASP A 185 56.49 21.29 -45.19
C ASP A 185 57.19 22.65 -45.14
N ILE A 186 58.47 22.65 -44.73
CA ILE A 186 59.43 23.77 -44.91
C ILE A 186 59.86 23.84 -46.37
#